data_AF-A0A562CD00-F1
#
_entry.id   AF-A0A562CD00-F1
#
_cell.length_a   1.000
_cell.length_b   1.000
_cell.length_c   1.000
_cell.angle_alpha   90.00
_cell.angle_beta   90.00
_cell.angle_gamma   90.00
#
_symmetry.space_group_name_H-M   'P 1'
#
loop_
_entity.id
_entity.type
_entity.pdbx_description
1 polymer ?
#
loop_
_entity_poly.entity_id
_entity_poly.type
_entity_poly.pdbx_seq_one_letter_code
_entity_poly.pdbx_strand_id
1 'polypeptide(L)'
;MNHDSYDNAYISGILNEVKTVAIVGASANDVRPSFFVTKYLIDKGYTVFPVNPGQAGKEILGRPVYAKLADIPEPIDMVDVFRPSAAVPGIVEEVLALDPLPKVVWTQLTIRHDEAAARAEAAGIKVVMNRCPKIEYARLSGEISWNGVNSRVISSKKPLLRQGFQSFGIRQR
;
A
#
# COMPACT_ATOMS: atom_id res chain seq x y z
N MET A 1 10.86 -14.63 -0.48
CA MET A 1 10.40 -14.86 0.93
C MET A 1 9.22 -15.84 0.92
N ASN A 2 8.77 -16.51 2.01
CA ASN A 2 7.58 -17.41 1.93
C ASN A 2 6.23 -16.68 2.05
N HIS A 3 6.25 -15.39 2.39
CA HIS A 3 5.12 -14.45 2.42
C HIS A 3 3.94 -14.79 3.35
N ASP A 4 4.09 -15.78 4.23
CA ASP A 4 3.06 -16.13 5.24
C ASP A 4 3.11 -15.19 6.45
N SER A 5 4.32 -14.74 6.80
CA SER A 5 4.59 -13.81 7.90
C SER A 5 5.64 -12.79 7.49
N TYR A 6 5.58 -11.61 8.11
CA TYR A 6 6.55 -10.54 7.91
C TYR A 6 6.98 -9.99 9.26
N ASP A 7 8.27 -9.72 9.40
CA ASP A 7 8.77 -9.00 10.54
C ASP A 7 8.18 -7.59 10.59
N ASN A 8 7.85 -7.14 11.81
CA ASN A 8 7.40 -5.76 12.03
C ASN A 8 8.38 -4.75 11.45
N ALA A 9 9.68 -5.01 11.55
CA ALA A 9 10.73 -4.15 11.02
C ALA A 9 10.63 -4.01 9.50
N TYR A 10 10.41 -5.11 8.77
CA TYR A 10 10.27 -5.11 7.31
C TYR A 10 9.08 -4.25 6.86
N ILE A 11 7.91 -4.48 7.46
CA ILE A 11 6.71 -3.71 7.12
C ILE A 11 6.85 -2.24 7.53
N SER A 12 7.37 -1.96 8.72
CA SER A 12 7.58 -0.58 9.18
C SER A 12 8.61 0.17 8.34
N GLY A 13 9.64 -0.52 7.84
CA GLY A 13 10.64 0.05 6.94
C GLY A 13 10.02 0.47 5.63
N ILE A 14 9.27 -0.43 4.98
CA ILE A 14 8.51 -0.13 3.76
C ILE A 14 7.59 1.08 3.97
N LEU A 15 6.73 1.06 4.99
CA LEU A 15 5.75 2.11 5.19
C LEU A 15 6.38 3.46 5.56
N ASN A 16 7.58 3.49 6.14
CA ASN A 16 8.30 4.74 6.41
C ASN A 16 9.09 5.27 5.20
N GLU A 17 9.57 4.39 4.31
CA GLU A 17 10.34 4.73 3.12
C GLU A 17 9.47 5.22 1.95
N VAL A 18 8.31 4.58 1.77
CA VAL A 18 7.35 4.87 0.70
C VAL A 18 6.72 6.25 0.91
N LYS A 19 6.65 7.04 -0.16
CA LYS A 19 5.95 8.35 -0.20
C LYS A 19 4.81 8.34 -1.22
N THR A 20 5.02 7.70 -2.36
CA THR A 20 4.03 7.62 -3.46
C THR A 20 3.45 6.21 -3.58
N VAL A 21 2.11 6.11 -3.67
CA VAL A 21 1.39 4.83 -3.72
C VAL A 21 0.42 4.81 -4.89
N ALA A 22 0.58 3.87 -5.81
CA ALA A 22 -0.41 3.60 -6.86
C ALA A 22 -1.40 2.53 -6.41
N ILE A 23 -2.70 2.85 -6.40
CA ILE A 23 -3.77 1.93 -5.96
C ILE A 23 -4.42 1.31 -7.20
N VAL A 24 -4.01 0.09 -7.57
CA VAL A 24 -4.52 -0.64 -8.73
C VAL A 24 -5.85 -1.29 -8.40
N GLY A 25 -6.91 -0.90 -9.11
CA GLY A 25 -8.29 -1.29 -8.79
C GLY A 25 -8.97 -0.32 -7.82
N ALA A 26 -8.54 0.94 -7.80
CA ALA A 26 -9.20 1.99 -7.02
C ALA A 26 -10.68 2.15 -7.41
N SER A 27 -11.55 2.41 -6.43
CA SER A 27 -12.98 2.61 -6.65
C SER A 27 -13.45 3.87 -5.93
N ALA A 28 -14.37 4.62 -6.56
CA ALA A 28 -15.06 5.74 -5.94
C ALA A 28 -16.21 5.31 -5.00
N ASN A 29 -16.55 4.03 -4.98
CA ASN A 29 -17.59 3.50 -4.12
C ASN A 29 -17.07 3.39 -2.67
N ASP A 30 -17.69 4.13 -1.76
CA ASP A 30 -17.28 4.27 -0.37
C ASP A 30 -17.42 3.00 0.48
N VAL A 31 -18.16 1.98 0.02
CA VAL A 31 -18.22 0.68 0.69
C VAL A 31 -17.07 -0.25 0.28
N ARG A 32 -16.28 0.11 -0.74
CA ARG A 32 -15.18 -0.74 -1.23
C ARG A 32 -13.91 -0.56 -0.37
N PRO A 33 -13.19 -1.65 -0.06
CA PRO A 33 -11.93 -1.57 0.68
C PRO A 33 -10.89 -0.62 0.06
N SER A 34 -10.79 -0.58 -1.28
CA SER A 34 -9.85 0.31 -1.97
C SER A 34 -10.13 1.78 -1.72
N PHE A 35 -11.40 2.18 -1.53
CA PHE A 35 -11.74 3.56 -1.16
C PHE A 35 -11.23 3.92 0.23
N PHE A 36 -11.47 3.06 1.23
CA PHE A 36 -11.01 3.28 2.61
C PHE A 36 -9.49 3.30 2.72
N VAL A 37 -8.79 2.43 2.00
CA VAL A 37 -7.32 2.42 2.00
C VAL A 37 -6.77 3.66 1.33
N THR A 38 -7.32 4.07 0.18
CA THR A 38 -6.95 5.32 -0.50
C THR A 38 -7.12 6.52 0.44
N LYS A 39 -8.29 6.64 1.09
CA LYS A 39 -8.57 7.72 2.05
C LYS A 39 -7.56 7.73 3.20
N TYR A 40 -7.34 6.57 3.82
CA TYR A 40 -6.45 6.45 4.96
C TYR A 40 -5.02 6.84 4.61
N LEU A 41 -4.50 6.40 3.46
CA LEU A 41 -3.14 6.74 3.04
C LEU A 41 -3.01 8.24 2.72
N ILE A 42 -4.02 8.86 2.09
CA ILE A 42 -4.04 10.32 1.91
C ILE A 42 -4.00 11.04 3.27
N ASP A 43 -4.84 10.63 4.22
CA ASP A 43 -4.89 11.23 5.57
C ASP A 43 -3.58 11.02 6.36
N LYS A 44 -2.81 9.97 6.03
CA LYS A 44 -1.47 9.71 6.59
C LYS A 44 -0.35 10.47 5.88
N GLY A 45 -0.67 11.25 4.85
CA GLY A 45 0.26 12.12 4.14
C GLY A 45 1.03 11.44 3.00
N TYR A 46 0.56 10.28 2.52
CA TYR A 46 1.09 9.70 1.28
C TYR A 46 0.52 10.43 0.06
N THR A 47 1.31 10.53 -1.00
CA THR A 47 0.81 10.87 -2.33
C THR A 47 0.21 9.61 -2.94
N VAL A 48 -1.09 9.63 -3.26
CA VAL A 48 -1.80 8.44 -3.72
C VAL A 48 -2.33 8.66 -5.14
N PHE A 49 -2.03 7.72 -6.02
CA PHE A 49 -2.45 7.68 -7.43
C PHE A 49 -3.47 6.55 -7.63
N PRO A 50 -4.77 6.86 -7.75
CA PRO A 50 -5.77 5.87 -8.11
C PRO A 50 -5.58 5.36 -9.54
N VAL A 51 -5.58 4.03 -9.74
CA VAL A 51 -5.47 3.41 -11.07
C VAL A 51 -6.69 2.53 -11.34
N ASN A 52 -7.49 2.91 -12.33
CA ASN A 52 -8.65 2.16 -12.80
C ASN A 52 -9.06 2.61 -14.22
N PRO A 53 -8.88 1.76 -15.26
CA PRO A 53 -9.28 2.08 -16.63
C PRO A 53 -10.73 2.53 -16.77
N GLY A 54 -11.66 1.94 -16.01
CA GLY A 54 -13.10 2.26 -16.09
C GLY A 54 -13.49 3.58 -15.41
N GLN A 55 -12.55 4.23 -14.72
CA GLN A 55 -12.76 5.52 -14.06
C GLN A 55 -11.71 6.56 -14.48
N ALA A 56 -10.90 6.26 -15.50
CA ALA A 56 -9.84 7.16 -15.97
C ALA A 56 -10.40 8.54 -16.34
N GLY A 57 -9.66 9.59 -15.96
CA GLY A 57 -10.06 10.99 -16.19
C GLY A 57 -11.06 11.55 -15.18
N LYS A 58 -11.54 10.75 -14.23
CA LYS A 58 -12.33 11.21 -13.07
C LYS A 58 -11.41 11.45 -11.86
N GLU A 59 -12.02 11.80 -10.74
CA GLU A 59 -11.34 11.92 -9.46
C GLU A 59 -11.90 10.94 -8.43
N ILE A 60 -11.00 10.43 -7.57
CA ILE A 60 -11.36 9.71 -6.34
C ILE A 60 -10.68 10.47 -5.20
N LEU A 61 -11.46 10.98 -4.25
CA LEU A 61 -10.95 11.72 -3.08
C LEU A 61 -10.03 12.90 -3.46
N GLY A 62 -10.38 13.62 -4.53
CA GLY A 62 -9.58 14.75 -5.05
C GLY A 62 -8.22 14.33 -5.61
N ARG A 63 -8.10 13.09 -6.08
CA ARG A 63 -6.93 12.58 -6.83
C ARG A 63 -7.36 12.14 -8.23
N PRO A 64 -6.63 12.55 -9.29
CA PRO A 64 -6.93 12.15 -10.65
C PRO A 64 -6.74 10.64 -10.81
N VAL A 65 -7.67 9.98 -11.52
CA VAL A 65 -7.63 8.54 -11.78
C VAL A 65 -6.95 8.27 -13.12
N TYR A 66 -5.96 7.40 -13.11
CA TYR A 66 -5.20 6.97 -14.28
C TYR A 66 -5.72 5.63 -14.82
N ALA A 67 -5.56 5.39 -16.13
CA ALA A 67 -5.98 4.12 -16.72
C ALA A 67 -4.97 3.01 -16.44
N LYS A 68 -3.68 3.29 -16.65
CA LYS A 68 -2.57 2.36 -16.41
C LYS A 68 -1.50 3.00 -15.54
N LEU A 69 -0.62 2.17 -14.97
CA LEU A 69 0.49 2.64 -14.13
C LEU A 69 1.41 3.61 -14.89
N ALA A 70 1.66 3.36 -16.17
CA ALA A 70 2.51 4.19 -17.02
C ALA A 70 1.95 5.57 -17.36
N ASP A 71 0.67 5.86 -17.05
CA ASP A 71 0.10 7.21 -17.25
C ASP A 71 0.41 8.16 -16.08
N ILE A 72 0.93 7.63 -14.97
CA ILE A 72 1.24 8.43 -13.78
C ILE A 72 2.50 9.27 -14.08
N PRO A 73 2.44 10.61 -13.96
CA PRO A 73 3.55 11.48 -14.35
C PRO A 73 4.69 11.55 -13.31
N GLU A 74 4.52 10.90 -12.16
CA GLU A 74 5.45 10.92 -11.03
C GLU A 74 5.96 9.51 -10.71
N PRO A 75 7.19 9.38 -10.18
CA PRO A 75 7.72 8.12 -9.68
C PRO A 75 6.82 7.45 -8.63
N ILE A 76 6.63 6.14 -8.77
CA ILE A 76 5.81 5.33 -7.85
C ILE A 76 6.73 4.52 -6.93
N ASP A 77 6.65 4.72 -5.62
CA ASP A 77 7.42 3.92 -4.65
C ASP A 77 6.77 2.55 -4.41
N MET A 78 5.43 2.51 -4.31
CA MET A 78 4.67 1.29 -4.01
C MET A 78 3.46 1.13 -4.92
N VAL A 79 3.26 -0.08 -5.46
CA VAL A 79 2.05 -0.48 -6.17
C VAL A 79 1.21 -1.38 -5.26
N ASP A 80 0.03 -0.91 -4.86
CA ASP A 80 -0.91 -1.60 -3.98
C ASP A 80 -2.12 -2.14 -4.77
N VAL A 81 -2.31 -3.45 -4.73
CA VAL A 81 -3.14 -4.20 -5.69
C VAL A 81 -4.43 -4.70 -5.05
N PHE A 82 -5.57 -4.23 -5.58
CA PHE A 82 -6.94 -4.66 -5.25
C PHE A 82 -7.59 -5.51 -6.35
N ARG A 83 -6.79 -6.02 -7.30
CA ARG A 83 -7.26 -6.93 -8.36
C ARG A 83 -7.08 -8.38 -7.94
N PRO A 84 -7.94 -9.32 -8.41
CA PRO A 84 -7.83 -10.74 -8.05
C PRO A 84 -6.45 -11.32 -8.36
N SER A 85 -6.05 -12.38 -7.66
CA SER A 85 -4.73 -13.04 -7.82
C SER A 85 -4.35 -13.35 -9.27
N ALA A 86 -5.32 -13.73 -10.11
CA ALA A 86 -5.11 -14.02 -11.52
C ALA A 86 -4.63 -12.81 -12.35
N ALA A 87 -4.86 -11.58 -11.88
CA ALA A 87 -4.39 -10.35 -12.53
C ALA A 87 -2.99 -9.93 -12.06
N VAL A 88 -2.48 -10.49 -10.95
CA VAL A 88 -1.19 -10.09 -10.36
C VAL A 88 -0.02 -10.27 -11.32
N PRO A 89 0.11 -11.37 -12.10
CA PRO A 89 1.20 -11.51 -13.06
C PRO A 89 1.26 -10.35 -14.05
N GLY A 90 0.14 -9.99 -14.67
CA GLY A 90 0.09 -8.87 -15.62
C GLY A 90 0.43 -7.52 -14.98
N ILE A 91 0.00 -7.30 -13.72
CA ILE A 91 0.35 -6.09 -12.98
C ILE A 91 1.86 -6.05 -12.67
N VAL A 92 2.47 -7.19 -12.32
CA VAL A 92 3.92 -7.27 -12.12
C VAL A 92 4.67 -6.96 -13.41
N GLU A 93 4.20 -7.42 -14.58
CA GLU A 93 4.78 -7.02 -15.86
C GLU A 93 4.70 -5.51 -16.09
N GLU A 94 3.54 -4.90 -15.80
CA GLU A 94 3.39 -3.45 -15.88
C GLU A 94 4.36 -2.73 -14.94
N VAL A 95 4.51 -3.21 -13.69
CA VAL A 95 5.46 -2.67 -12.71
C VAL A 95 6.91 -2.75 -13.23
N LEU A 96 7.30 -3.89 -13.78
CA LEU A 96 8.65 -4.12 -14.30
C LEU A 96 8.99 -3.28 -15.53
N ALA A 97 7.97 -2.78 -16.24
CA ALA A 97 8.13 -1.91 -17.40
C ALA A 97 8.24 -0.41 -17.04
N LEU A 98 8.06 -0.04 -15.76
CA LEU A 98 8.16 1.34 -15.32
C LEU A 98 9.61 1.77 -15.13
N ASP A 99 9.88 3.03 -15.44
CA ASP A 99 11.12 3.72 -15.14
C ASP A 99 10.80 5.09 -14.51
N PRO A 100 11.17 5.34 -13.24
CA PRO A 100 11.92 4.46 -12.34
C PRO A 100 11.10 3.25 -11.84
N LEU A 101 11.80 2.15 -11.58
CA LEU A 101 11.21 0.92 -11.05
C LEU A 101 10.65 1.13 -9.63
N PRO A 102 9.39 0.74 -9.35
CA PRO A 102 8.85 0.79 -8.00
C PRO A 102 9.62 -0.08 -7.02
N LYS A 103 9.73 0.39 -5.78
CA LYS A 103 10.46 -0.30 -4.71
C LYS A 103 9.66 -1.45 -4.12
N VAL A 104 8.33 -1.37 -4.20
CA VAL A 104 7.43 -2.29 -3.50
C VAL A 104 6.23 -2.68 -4.36
N VAL A 105 5.93 -3.98 -4.40
CA VAL A 105 4.62 -4.50 -4.82
C VAL A 105 3.91 -5.04 -3.58
N TRP A 106 2.70 -4.55 -3.35
CA TRP A 106 1.87 -4.88 -2.21
C TRP A 106 0.54 -5.45 -2.68
N THR A 107 0.20 -6.69 -2.34
CA THR A 107 -1.11 -7.28 -2.65
C THR A 107 -1.99 -7.33 -1.41
N GLN A 108 -3.24 -6.89 -1.58
CA GLN A 108 -4.21 -6.79 -0.50
C GLN A 108 -4.62 -8.16 0.05
N LEU A 109 -5.45 -8.13 1.10
CA LEU A 109 -6.00 -9.33 1.71
C LEU A 109 -6.61 -10.26 0.65
N THR A 110 -6.39 -11.56 0.85
CA THR A 110 -6.80 -12.68 -0.02
C THR A 110 -6.22 -12.68 -1.44
N ILE A 111 -5.33 -11.74 -1.77
CA ILE A 111 -4.62 -11.69 -3.06
C ILE A 111 -3.19 -12.17 -2.85
N ARG A 112 -2.84 -13.30 -3.48
CA ARG A 112 -1.52 -13.95 -3.43
C ARG A 112 -1.20 -14.59 -4.76
N HIS A 113 0.04 -14.43 -5.23
CA HIS A 113 0.57 -15.12 -6.40
C HIS A 113 2.10 -15.29 -6.28
N ASP A 114 2.54 -16.48 -5.87
CA ASP A 114 3.94 -16.71 -5.49
C ASP A 114 4.95 -16.57 -6.65
N GLU A 115 4.61 -17.03 -7.86
CA GLU A 115 5.50 -16.91 -9.01
C GLU A 115 5.73 -15.45 -9.45
N ALA A 116 4.66 -14.65 -9.51
CA ALA A 116 4.74 -13.22 -9.78
C ALA A 116 5.50 -12.47 -8.68
N ALA A 117 5.35 -12.88 -7.42
CA ALA A 117 6.15 -12.35 -6.31
C ALA A 117 7.63 -12.66 -6.50
N ALA A 118 7.99 -13.91 -6.79
CA ALA A 118 9.39 -14.30 -7.04
C ALA A 118 10.00 -13.53 -8.23
N ARG A 119 9.21 -13.26 -9.27
CA ARG A 119 9.64 -12.46 -10.42
C ARG A 119 9.91 -11.00 -10.04
N ALA A 120 9.04 -10.38 -9.24
CA ALA A 120 9.27 -9.03 -8.73
C ALA A 120 10.50 -8.97 -7.79
N GLU A 121 10.65 -9.95 -6.88
CA GLU A 121 11.80 -10.06 -5.99
C GLU A 121 13.13 -10.20 -6.78
N ALA A 122 13.14 -10.97 -7.88
CA ALA A 122 14.30 -11.12 -8.75
C ALA A 122 14.73 -9.80 -9.43
N ALA A 123 13.81 -8.85 -9.60
CA ALA A 123 14.10 -7.50 -10.09
C ALA A 123 14.49 -6.51 -8.97
N GLY A 124 14.63 -6.98 -7.72
CA GLY A 124 14.99 -6.15 -6.58
C GLY A 124 13.82 -5.43 -5.90
N ILE A 125 12.58 -5.77 -6.26
CA ILE A 125 11.36 -5.19 -5.67
C ILE A 125 11.02 -5.92 -4.37
N LYS A 126 10.75 -5.17 -3.29
CA LYS A 126 10.22 -5.73 -2.04
C LYS A 126 8.76 -6.18 -2.27
N VAL A 127 8.41 -7.39 -1.86
CA VAL A 127 7.03 -7.89 -1.99
C VAL A 127 6.37 -8.07 -0.62
N VAL A 128 5.11 -7.64 -0.53
CA VAL A 128 4.20 -7.95 0.58
C VAL A 128 2.90 -8.50 -0.01
N MET A 129 2.46 -9.67 0.45
CA MET A 129 1.22 -10.31 0.01
C MET A 129 0.27 -10.56 1.17
N ASN A 130 -1.03 -10.57 0.86
CA ASN A 130 -2.10 -10.86 1.81
C ASN A 130 -2.02 -9.98 3.07
N ARG A 131 -1.77 -8.68 2.89
CA ARG A 131 -1.76 -7.67 3.97
C ARG A 131 -2.44 -6.40 3.50
N CYS A 132 -2.97 -5.62 4.43
CA CYS A 132 -3.52 -4.30 4.11
C CYS A 132 -2.61 -3.22 4.72
N PRO A 133 -2.08 -2.25 3.94
CA PRO A 133 -1.18 -1.23 4.46
C PRO A 133 -1.88 -0.34 5.48
N LYS A 134 -3.19 -0.08 5.36
CA LYS A 134 -4.00 0.59 6.40
C LYS A 134 -3.99 -0.17 7.73
N ILE A 135 -4.21 -1.49 7.69
CA ILE A 135 -4.25 -2.32 8.91
C ILE A 135 -2.85 -2.41 9.52
N GLU A 136 -1.83 -2.68 8.71
CA GLU A 136 -0.45 -2.76 9.17
C GLU A 136 0.04 -1.43 9.73
N TYR A 137 -0.28 -0.30 9.09
CA TYR A 137 0.07 1.02 9.60
C TYR A 137 -0.59 1.27 10.96
N ALA A 138 -1.91 1.10 11.07
CA ALA A 138 -2.65 1.32 12.32
C ALA A 138 -2.18 0.38 13.45
N ARG A 139 -1.76 -0.84 13.09
CA ARG A 139 -1.17 -1.81 14.02
C ARG A 139 0.21 -1.35 14.52
N LEU A 140 1.08 -0.92 13.62
CA LEU A 140 2.45 -0.52 13.94
C LEU A 140 2.56 0.87 14.58
N SER A 141 1.63 1.79 14.28
CA SER A 141 1.49 3.08 14.96
C SER A 141 0.89 2.93 16.37
N GLY A 142 0.11 1.87 16.59
CA GLY A 142 -0.60 1.59 17.85
C GLY A 142 -2.04 2.12 17.89
N GLU A 143 -2.50 2.79 16.83
CA GLU A 143 -3.85 3.38 16.77
C GLU A 143 -4.95 2.32 16.84
N ILE A 144 -4.74 1.16 16.22
CA ILE A 144 -5.78 0.13 16.19
C ILE A 144 -6.09 -0.43 17.60
N SER A 145 -5.15 -0.30 18.54
CA SER A 145 -5.32 -0.74 19.92
C SER A 145 -6.31 0.09 20.72
N TRP A 146 -6.63 1.31 20.29
CA TRP A 146 -7.71 2.09 20.90
C TRP A 146 -9.08 1.49 20.65
N ASN A 147 -9.23 0.72 19.57
CA ASN A 147 -10.45 -0.03 19.27
C ASN A 147 -10.43 -1.43 19.92
N GLY A 148 -9.57 -1.67 20.90
CA GLY A 148 -9.44 -2.97 21.59
C GLY A 148 -8.72 -4.07 20.80
N VAL A 149 -8.13 -3.74 19.64
CA VAL A 149 -7.42 -4.72 18.82
C VAL A 149 -5.98 -4.90 19.30
N ASN A 150 -5.58 -6.15 19.54
CA ASN A 150 -4.20 -6.46 19.92
C ASN A 150 -3.24 -6.17 18.75
N SER A 151 -2.42 -5.11 18.89
CA SER A 151 -1.44 -4.73 17.87
C SER A 151 -0.23 -5.66 17.80
N ARG A 152 -0.02 -6.47 18.84
CA ARG A 152 1.21 -7.26 19.08
C ARG A 152 2.48 -6.39 19.09
N VAL A 153 2.33 -5.10 19.42
CA VAL A 153 3.43 -4.13 19.51
C VAL A 153 3.39 -3.51 20.91
N ILE A 154 4.46 -3.72 21.67
CA ILE A 154 4.71 -3.07 22.97
C ILE A 154 5.92 -2.16 22.80
N SER A 155 5.85 -0.93 23.30
CA SER A 155 6.98 0.00 23.27
C SER A 155 6.85 1.08 24.34
N SER A 156 7.96 1.38 25.02
CA SER A 156 8.11 2.47 25.98
C SER A 156 8.48 3.81 25.34
N LYS A 157 8.77 3.85 24.02
CA LYS A 157 9.11 5.09 23.30
C LYS A 157 7.85 5.96 23.14
N LYS A 158 7.97 7.29 23.27
CA LYS A 158 6.87 8.24 23.03
C LYS A 158 6.27 8.03 21.61
N PRO A 159 4.93 8.10 21.43
CA PRO A 159 4.31 8.02 20.11
C PRO A 159 4.78 9.16 19.19
N LEU A 160 4.94 8.87 17.90
CA LEU A 160 5.19 9.88 16.88
C LEU A 160 3.85 10.45 16.44
N LEU A 161 3.66 11.77 16.57
CA LEU A 161 2.44 12.44 16.16
C LEU A 161 2.55 12.89 14.70
N ARG A 162 1.48 12.67 13.92
CA ARG A 162 1.27 13.20 12.58
C ARG A 162 0.24 14.33 12.65
N GLN A 163 0.09 15.07 11.55
CA GLN A 163 -0.93 16.10 11.45
C GLN A 163 -2.33 15.49 11.62
N GLY A 164 -3.21 16.24 12.28
CA GLY A 164 -4.58 15.82 12.58
C GLY A 164 -4.81 15.47 14.05
N PHE A 165 -6.05 15.16 14.40
CA PHE A 165 -6.43 14.80 15.76
C PHE A 165 -6.05 13.35 16.04
N GLN A 166 -5.21 13.12 17.06
CA GLN A 166 -4.84 11.78 17.52
C GLN A 166 -4.29 10.86 16.40
N SER A 167 -3.62 11.44 15.39
CA SER A 167 -3.00 10.70 14.29
C SER A 167 -1.57 10.32 14.68
N PHE A 168 -1.30 9.04 14.85
CA PHE A 168 0.04 8.52 15.14
C PHE A 168 0.73 8.05 13.88
N GLY A 169 2.06 8.16 13.86
CA GLY A 169 2.94 7.60 12.85
C GLY A 169 3.69 6.37 13.33
N ILE A 170 4.26 5.64 12.38
CA ILE A 170 5.11 4.48 12.65
C ILE A 170 6.45 4.96 13.21
N ARG A 171 6.85 4.43 14.37
CA ARG A 171 8.15 4.73 14.99
C ARG A 171 9.27 4.06 14.19
N GLN A 172 10.35 4.79 13.92
CA GLN A 172 11.60 4.15 13.48
C GLN A 172 12.16 3.34 14.65
N ARG A 173 12.44 2.05 14.40
CA ARG A 173 12.95 1.16 15.43
C ARG A 173 14.43 1.36 15.63
#